data_AF-A0A3L6RAP7-F1
#
_entry.id   AF-A0A3L6RAP7-F1
#
_cell.length_a   1.000
_cell.length_b   1.000
_cell.length_c   1.000
_cell.angle_alpha   90.00
_cell.angle_beta   90.00
_cell.angle_gamma   90.00
#
_symmetry.space_group_name_H-M   'P 1'
#
loop_
_entity.id
_entity.type
_entity.pdbx_description
1 polymer ?
#
loop_
_entity_poly.entity_id
_entity_poly.type
_entity_poly.pdbx_seq_one_letter_code
_entity_poly.pdbx_strand_id
1 'polypeptide(L)'
;MAGGGGEGVLPSAALKDQGNEQFKSGNYLKAAALYTQAIKLDPDNATLYSNRAAAFLQLVKLSKALADAETTVKLKPEWEKGYFRKGCVLEAMERYEEAISAFQTALQHNPQNTEVSRKIKRLSQLAREKKRALDVESMRSDVDIGKNLDSLKTELAAKYGDVETGQSIFSFVVNVIESAIKAWHDTGKVDPRVNFLLDDQKTDTQKYAPVVNIDKVWKGQGSRKWKLDQSDGFFVQFESPALRKIWFVPSTKEKGRTLCRSPETLDIGIHEVLPRIFKEAAAA
;
A
#
# COMPACT_ATOMS: atom_id res chain seq x y z
N MET A 1 13.73 -70.23 3.60
CA MET A 1 12.57 -69.80 2.79
C MET A 1 12.16 -68.42 3.28
N ALA A 2 12.57 -67.37 2.57
CA ALA A 2 12.21 -65.99 2.89
C ALA A 2 10.73 -65.77 2.53
N GLY A 3 9.87 -65.62 3.54
CA GLY A 3 8.51 -65.15 3.35
C GLY A 3 8.53 -63.64 3.17
N GLY A 4 8.46 -63.19 1.92
CA GLY A 4 8.28 -61.77 1.59
C GLY A 4 6.96 -61.27 2.18
N GLY A 5 7.04 -60.54 3.28
CA GLY A 5 5.95 -59.73 3.79
C GLY A 5 5.72 -58.57 2.83
N GLY A 6 4.75 -58.70 1.93
CA GLY A 6 4.27 -57.58 1.14
C GLY A 6 3.73 -56.53 2.10
N GLU A 7 4.40 -55.38 2.19
CA GLU A 7 3.85 -54.18 2.83
C GLU A 7 2.52 -53.88 2.15
N GLY A 8 1.41 -54.20 2.83
CA GLY A 8 0.07 -53.95 2.31
C GLY A 8 -0.11 -52.44 2.13
N VAL A 9 -0.11 -51.99 0.87
CA VAL A 9 -0.43 -50.59 0.54
C VAL A 9 -1.81 -50.28 1.11
N LEU A 10 -1.88 -49.34 2.05
CA LEU A 10 -3.14 -48.95 2.68
C LEU A 10 -4.13 -48.46 1.61
N PRO A 11 -5.42 -48.82 1.69
CA PRO A 11 -6.44 -48.29 0.78
C PRO A 11 -6.52 -46.77 0.83
N SER A 12 -6.93 -46.13 -0.28
CA SER A 12 -7.07 -44.66 -0.37
C SER A 12 -7.89 -44.06 0.78
N ALA A 13 -9.00 -44.71 1.17
CA ALA A 13 -9.84 -44.28 2.26
C ALA A 13 -9.11 -44.26 3.62
N ALA A 14 -8.29 -45.29 3.91
CA ALA A 14 -7.50 -45.34 5.15
C ALA A 14 -6.42 -44.25 5.18
N LEU A 15 -5.75 -44.02 4.04
CA LEU A 15 -4.76 -42.94 3.91
C LEU A 15 -5.41 -41.55 4.07
N LYS A 16 -6.61 -41.35 3.52
CA LYS A 16 -7.40 -40.13 3.73
C LYS A 16 -7.72 -39.92 5.21
N ASP A 17 -8.15 -40.97 5.91
CA ASP A 17 -8.56 -40.86 7.31
C ASP A 17 -7.37 -40.58 8.22
N GLN A 18 -6.22 -41.24 7.99
CA GLN A 18 -4.96 -40.89 8.64
C GLN A 18 -4.54 -39.45 8.31
N GLY A 19 -4.70 -39.02 7.06
CA GLY A 19 -4.44 -37.64 6.65
C GLY A 19 -5.29 -36.63 7.43
N ASN A 20 -6.57 -36.93 7.63
CA ASN A 20 -7.50 -36.12 8.40
C ASN A 20 -7.10 -36.05 9.88
N GLU A 21 -6.64 -37.15 10.48
CA GLU A 21 -6.15 -37.18 11.85
C GLU A 21 -4.88 -36.33 12.02
N GLN A 22 -3.93 -36.46 11.09
CA GLN A 22 -2.73 -35.63 11.10
C GLN A 22 -3.05 -34.14 10.89
N PHE A 23 -4.03 -33.83 10.03
CA PHE A 23 -4.50 -32.46 9.84
C PHE A 23 -5.09 -31.88 11.14
N LYS A 24 -5.97 -32.63 11.83
CA LYS A 24 -6.54 -32.24 13.12
C LYS A 24 -5.47 -32.03 14.20
N SER A 25 -4.39 -32.80 14.14
CA SER A 25 -3.25 -32.71 15.06
C SER A 25 -2.27 -31.56 14.72
N GLY A 26 -2.55 -30.76 13.68
CA GLY A 26 -1.66 -29.68 13.23
C GLY A 26 -0.46 -30.15 12.39
N ASN A 27 -0.34 -31.45 12.12
CA ASN A 27 0.76 -32.05 11.36
C ASN A 27 0.51 -31.93 9.84
N TYR A 28 0.41 -30.70 9.34
CA TYR A 28 -0.04 -30.42 7.97
C TYR A 28 0.87 -31.00 6.88
N LEU A 29 2.18 -31.06 7.12
CA LEU A 29 3.13 -31.71 6.18
C LEU A 29 2.82 -33.21 6.02
N LYS A 30 2.59 -33.90 7.14
CA LYS A 30 2.27 -35.33 7.14
C LYS A 30 0.88 -35.58 6.55
N ALA A 31 -0.09 -34.73 6.87
CA ALA A 31 -1.42 -34.76 6.25
C ALA A 31 -1.34 -34.64 4.72
N ALA A 32 -0.60 -33.65 4.21
CA ALA A 32 -0.42 -33.46 2.76
C ALA A 32 0.26 -34.65 2.08
N ALA A 33 1.24 -35.29 2.75
CA ALA A 33 1.88 -36.49 2.24
C ALA A 33 0.90 -37.67 2.16
N LEU A 34 0.10 -37.90 3.19
CA LEU A 34 -0.92 -38.96 3.22
C LEU A 34 -2.00 -38.74 2.16
N TYR A 35 -2.50 -37.52 1.99
CA TYR A 35 -3.43 -37.20 0.90
C TYR A 35 -2.80 -37.40 -0.48
N THR A 36 -1.51 -37.10 -0.63
CA THR A 36 -0.79 -37.34 -1.90
C THR A 36 -0.70 -38.84 -2.22
N GLN A 37 -0.47 -39.68 -1.22
CA GLN A 37 -0.52 -41.14 -1.41
C GLN A 37 -1.93 -41.61 -1.75
N ALA A 38 -2.96 -41.10 -1.06
CA ALA A 38 -4.35 -41.41 -1.36
C ALA A 38 -4.75 -41.01 -2.80
N ILE A 39 -4.33 -39.84 -3.28
CA ILE A 39 -4.59 -39.35 -4.65
C ILE A 39 -3.96 -40.25 -5.71
N LYS A 40 -2.79 -40.86 -5.45
CA LYS A 40 -2.20 -41.83 -6.39
C LYS A 40 -3.06 -43.08 -6.57
N LEU A 41 -3.84 -43.44 -5.55
CA LEU A 41 -4.72 -44.61 -5.57
C LEU A 41 -6.14 -44.27 -6.06
N ASP A 42 -6.57 -43.02 -5.89
CA ASP A 42 -7.91 -42.55 -6.23
C ASP A 42 -7.84 -41.10 -6.78
N PRO A 43 -7.40 -40.93 -8.04
CA PRO A 43 -7.10 -39.62 -8.62
C PRO A 43 -8.33 -38.78 -8.96
N ASP A 44 -9.53 -39.37 -8.95
CA ASP A 44 -10.79 -38.69 -9.29
C ASP A 44 -11.56 -38.23 -8.04
N ASN A 45 -11.02 -38.48 -6.84
CA ASN A 45 -11.67 -38.12 -5.60
C ASN A 45 -11.40 -36.66 -5.20
N ALA A 46 -12.33 -35.78 -5.57
CA ALA A 46 -12.31 -34.36 -5.25
C ALA A 46 -12.08 -34.04 -3.75
N THR A 47 -12.51 -34.94 -2.85
CA THR A 47 -12.32 -34.73 -1.40
C THR A 47 -10.85 -34.73 -1.00
N LEU A 48 -10.03 -35.57 -1.64
CA LEU A 48 -8.59 -35.67 -1.35
C LEU A 48 -7.87 -34.39 -1.75
N TYR A 49 -8.18 -33.84 -2.92
CA TYR A 49 -7.64 -32.56 -3.37
C TYR A 49 -8.09 -31.42 -2.45
N SER A 50 -9.36 -31.37 -2.05
CA SER A 50 -9.86 -30.34 -1.12
C SER A 50 -9.17 -30.38 0.24
N ASN A 51 -8.92 -31.60 0.75
CA ASN A 51 -8.22 -31.80 2.02
C ASN A 51 -6.73 -31.47 1.92
N ARG A 52 -6.08 -31.84 0.80
CA ARG A 52 -4.67 -31.49 0.56
C ARG A 52 -4.49 -29.99 0.33
N ALA A 53 -5.43 -29.34 -0.35
CA ALA A 53 -5.48 -27.88 -0.47
C ALA A 53 -5.58 -27.21 0.91
N ALA A 54 -6.38 -27.77 1.82
CA ALA A 54 -6.47 -27.29 3.20
C ALA A 54 -5.11 -27.38 3.91
N ALA A 55 -4.42 -28.51 3.79
CA ALA A 55 -3.10 -28.70 4.38
C ALA A 55 -2.06 -27.74 3.77
N PHE A 56 -2.06 -27.56 2.45
CA PHE A 56 -1.18 -26.59 1.80
C PHE A 56 -1.48 -25.14 2.17
N LEU A 57 -2.74 -24.79 2.40
CA LEU A 57 -3.12 -23.46 2.90
C LEU A 57 -2.51 -23.19 4.28
N GLN A 58 -2.58 -24.15 5.21
CA GLN A 58 -1.95 -24.03 6.54
C GLN A 58 -0.42 -23.96 6.48
N LEU A 59 0.17 -24.54 5.43
CA LEU A 59 1.62 -24.47 5.15
C LEU A 59 2.02 -23.25 4.32
N VAL A 60 1.09 -22.33 4.01
CA VAL A 60 1.31 -21.15 3.15
C VAL A 60 1.86 -21.53 1.75
N LYS A 61 1.60 -22.76 1.29
CA LYS A 61 1.95 -23.24 -0.06
C LYS A 61 0.83 -22.87 -1.04
N LEU A 62 0.55 -21.58 -1.16
CA LEU A 62 -0.68 -21.05 -1.79
C LEU A 62 -0.87 -21.49 -3.24
N SER A 63 0.17 -21.50 -4.07
CA SER A 63 0.06 -21.96 -5.47
C SER A 63 -0.32 -23.43 -5.58
N LYS A 64 0.20 -24.28 -4.68
CA LYS A 64 -0.18 -25.71 -4.64
C LYS A 64 -1.61 -25.89 -4.11
N ALA A 65 -1.98 -25.11 -3.10
CA ALA A 65 -3.34 -25.11 -2.57
C ALA A 65 -4.37 -24.70 -3.64
N LEU A 66 -4.02 -23.72 -4.48
CA LEU A 66 -4.91 -23.23 -5.53
C LEU A 66 -5.10 -24.30 -6.61
N ALA A 67 -4.02 -24.93 -7.08
CA ALA A 67 -4.09 -26.01 -8.06
C ALA A 67 -4.97 -27.18 -7.59
N ASP A 68 -4.85 -27.58 -6.32
CA ASP A 68 -5.70 -28.62 -5.73
C ASP A 68 -7.16 -28.15 -5.58
N ALA A 69 -7.39 -26.89 -5.20
CA ALA A 69 -8.75 -26.35 -5.10
C ALA A 69 -9.43 -26.22 -6.48
N GLU A 70 -8.69 -25.89 -7.53
CA GLU A 70 -9.18 -25.87 -8.92
C GLU A 70 -9.49 -27.28 -9.41
N THR A 71 -8.62 -28.25 -9.10
CA THR A 71 -8.88 -29.66 -9.40
C THR A 71 -10.13 -30.15 -8.68
N THR A 72 -10.34 -29.73 -7.43
CA THR A 72 -11.54 -30.07 -6.64
C THR A 72 -12.83 -29.64 -7.34
N VAL A 73 -12.92 -28.37 -7.77
CA VAL A 73 -14.13 -27.84 -8.41
C VAL A 73 -14.30 -28.35 -9.84
N LYS A 74 -13.21 -28.76 -10.52
CA LYS A 74 -13.28 -29.45 -11.81
C LYS A 74 -13.87 -30.85 -11.67
N LEU A 75 -13.41 -31.62 -10.68
CA LEU A 75 -13.88 -33.00 -10.43
C LEU A 75 -15.31 -33.03 -9.87
N LYS A 76 -15.69 -32.02 -9.07
CA LYS A 76 -17.02 -31.94 -8.46
C LYS A 76 -17.59 -30.51 -8.54
N PRO A 77 -18.15 -30.11 -9.70
CA PRO A 77 -18.55 -28.73 -9.99
C PRO A 77 -19.79 -28.26 -9.23
N GLU A 78 -20.52 -29.15 -8.54
CA GLU A 78 -21.68 -28.79 -7.71
C GLU A 78 -21.37 -28.82 -6.21
N TRP A 79 -20.09 -28.98 -5.85
CA TRP A 79 -19.70 -29.13 -4.45
C TRP A 79 -19.34 -27.80 -3.81
N GLU A 80 -20.26 -27.31 -2.98
CA GLU A 80 -20.09 -26.08 -2.21
C GLU A 80 -18.74 -26.01 -1.45
N LYS A 81 -18.35 -27.08 -0.73
CA LYS A 81 -17.08 -27.10 0.02
C LYS A 81 -15.84 -26.96 -0.87
N GLY A 82 -15.93 -27.38 -2.13
CA GLY A 82 -14.85 -27.22 -3.11
C GLY A 82 -14.64 -25.75 -3.46
N TYR A 83 -15.72 -25.03 -3.78
CA TYR A 83 -15.66 -23.59 -4.00
C TYR A 83 -15.31 -22.80 -2.75
N PHE A 84 -15.80 -23.21 -1.57
CA PHE A 84 -15.39 -22.64 -0.29
C PHE A 84 -13.87 -22.74 -0.10
N ARG A 85 -13.27 -23.91 -0.39
CA ARG A 85 -11.83 -24.12 -0.32
C ARG A 85 -11.09 -23.20 -1.31
N LYS A 86 -11.55 -23.12 -2.56
CA LYS A 86 -10.97 -22.21 -3.58
C LYS A 86 -11.01 -20.76 -3.12
N GLY A 87 -12.15 -20.30 -2.60
CA GLY A 87 -12.31 -18.95 -2.04
C GLY A 87 -11.34 -18.67 -0.89
N CYS A 88 -11.15 -19.61 0.04
CA CYS A 88 -10.20 -19.45 1.15
C CYS A 88 -8.73 -19.34 0.68
N VAL A 89 -8.35 -20.10 -0.35
CA VAL A 89 -7.00 -20.02 -0.91
C VAL A 89 -6.79 -18.67 -1.62
N LEU A 90 -7.76 -18.22 -2.42
CA LEU A 90 -7.70 -16.94 -3.10
C LEU A 90 -7.72 -15.75 -2.13
N GLU A 91 -8.47 -15.85 -1.02
CA GLU A 91 -8.44 -14.89 0.09
C GLU A 91 -7.02 -14.78 0.67
N ALA A 92 -6.35 -15.90 0.93
CA ALA A 92 -4.98 -15.91 1.43
C ALA A 92 -3.94 -15.39 0.43
N MET A 93 -4.25 -15.41 -0.87
CA MET A 93 -3.44 -14.79 -1.93
C MET A 93 -3.77 -13.31 -2.17
N GLU A 94 -4.67 -12.72 -1.39
CA GLU A 94 -5.19 -11.34 -1.57
C GLU A 94 -5.80 -11.07 -2.96
N ARG A 95 -6.30 -12.12 -3.62
CA ARG A 95 -7.03 -12.09 -4.89
C ARG A 95 -8.52 -11.98 -4.60
N TYR A 96 -8.93 -10.85 -4.03
CA TYR A 96 -10.23 -10.67 -3.40
C TYR A 96 -11.41 -10.84 -4.37
N GLU A 97 -11.32 -10.32 -5.58
CA GLU A 97 -12.37 -10.41 -6.61
C GLU A 97 -12.64 -11.87 -7.00
N GLU A 98 -11.57 -12.64 -7.21
CA GLU A 98 -11.67 -14.06 -7.55
C GLU A 98 -12.15 -14.90 -6.36
N ALA A 99 -11.72 -14.56 -5.14
CA ALA A 99 -12.22 -15.19 -3.92
C ALA A 99 -13.72 -14.98 -3.76
N ILE A 100 -14.21 -13.75 -3.99
CA ILE A 100 -15.64 -13.42 -3.98
C ILE A 100 -16.40 -14.26 -5.01
N SER A 101 -15.90 -14.37 -6.24
CA SER A 101 -16.52 -15.19 -7.28
C SER A 101 -16.63 -16.68 -6.89
N ALA A 102 -15.57 -17.24 -6.31
CA ALA A 102 -15.60 -18.61 -5.80
C ALA A 102 -16.64 -18.76 -4.67
N PHE A 103 -16.68 -17.82 -3.71
CA PHE A 103 -17.67 -17.85 -2.63
C PHE A 103 -19.11 -17.63 -3.12
N GLN A 104 -19.35 -16.82 -4.14
CA GLN A 104 -20.66 -16.67 -4.76
C GLN A 104 -21.13 -17.99 -5.38
N THR A 105 -20.23 -18.71 -6.06
CA THR A 105 -20.53 -20.04 -6.59
C THR A 105 -20.81 -21.04 -5.46
N ALA A 106 -20.06 -20.97 -4.35
CA ALA A 106 -20.36 -21.76 -3.15
C ALA A 106 -21.79 -21.50 -2.62
N LEU A 107 -22.25 -20.24 -2.58
CA LEU A 107 -23.62 -19.89 -2.19
C LEU A 107 -24.69 -20.33 -3.19
N GLN A 108 -24.38 -20.45 -4.48
CA GLN A 108 -25.32 -21.01 -5.46
C GLN A 108 -25.68 -22.47 -5.10
N HIS A 109 -24.71 -23.24 -4.57
CA HIS A 109 -24.92 -24.62 -4.15
C HIS A 109 -25.39 -24.77 -2.70
N ASN A 110 -25.13 -23.79 -1.82
CA ASN A 110 -25.69 -23.74 -0.46
C ASN A 110 -26.03 -22.29 -0.05
N PRO A 111 -27.24 -21.80 -0.38
CA PRO A 111 -27.61 -20.41 -0.14
C PRO A 111 -27.67 -20.01 1.35
N GLN A 112 -27.79 -20.98 2.25
CA GLN A 112 -27.93 -20.74 3.70
C GLN A 112 -26.58 -20.70 4.44
N ASN A 113 -25.45 -20.79 3.72
CA ASN A 113 -24.12 -20.74 4.36
C ASN A 113 -23.77 -19.30 4.81
N THR A 114 -24.09 -19.00 6.07
CA THR A 114 -23.83 -17.70 6.71
C THR A 114 -22.33 -17.34 6.80
N GLU A 115 -21.45 -18.33 6.87
CA GLU A 115 -19.99 -18.10 6.88
C GLU A 115 -19.54 -17.53 5.54
N VAL A 116 -20.00 -18.12 4.43
CA VAL A 116 -19.68 -17.67 3.08
C VAL A 116 -20.21 -16.25 2.84
N SER A 117 -21.45 -15.96 3.26
CA SER A 117 -22.02 -14.60 3.15
C SER A 117 -21.18 -13.56 3.91
N ARG A 118 -20.69 -13.91 5.12
CA ARG A 118 -19.82 -13.04 5.92
C ARG A 118 -18.47 -12.81 5.21
N LYS A 119 -17.88 -13.86 4.64
CA LYS A 119 -16.63 -13.78 3.87
C LYS A 119 -16.80 -12.86 2.65
N ILE A 120 -17.85 -13.02 1.85
CA ILE A 120 -18.13 -12.14 0.71
C ILE A 120 -18.21 -10.68 1.17
N LYS A 121 -19.01 -10.37 2.20
CA LYS A 121 -19.14 -9.00 2.72
C LYS A 121 -17.80 -8.40 3.14
N ARG A 122 -16.98 -9.16 3.88
CA ARG A 122 -15.64 -8.74 4.31
C ARG A 122 -14.73 -8.49 3.10
N LEU A 123 -14.69 -9.41 2.14
CA LEU A 123 -13.80 -9.32 0.99
C LEU A 123 -14.23 -8.21 0.03
N SER A 124 -15.54 -7.96 -0.15
CA SER A 124 -16.02 -6.82 -0.93
C SER A 124 -15.58 -5.48 -0.32
N GLN A 125 -15.53 -5.38 1.01
CA GLN A 125 -15.00 -4.20 1.68
C GLN A 125 -13.48 -4.05 1.44
N LEU A 126 -12.71 -5.14 1.60
CA LEU A 126 -11.26 -5.13 1.36
C LEU A 126 -10.90 -4.81 -0.10
N ALA A 127 -11.63 -5.38 -1.06
CA ALA A 127 -11.49 -5.09 -2.48
C ALA A 127 -11.73 -3.59 -2.77
N ARG A 128 -12.80 -3.03 -2.19
CA ARG A 128 -13.12 -1.60 -2.31
C ARG A 128 -12.03 -0.72 -1.69
N GLU A 129 -11.49 -1.10 -0.54
CA GLU A 129 -10.40 -0.39 0.13
C GLU A 129 -9.10 -0.45 -0.67
N LYS A 130 -8.74 -1.63 -1.21
CA LYS A 130 -7.57 -1.82 -2.08
C LYS A 130 -7.69 -0.97 -3.34
N LYS A 131 -8.86 -1.00 -4.02
CA LYS A 131 -9.12 -0.14 -5.17
C LYS A 131 -9.01 1.35 -4.83
N ARG A 132 -9.59 1.77 -3.70
CA ARG A 132 -9.48 3.17 -3.23
C ARG A 132 -8.04 3.58 -2.94
N ALA A 133 -7.23 2.70 -2.37
CA ALA A 133 -5.82 2.97 -2.11
C ALA A 133 -5.04 3.15 -3.42
N LEU A 134 -5.29 2.29 -4.42
CA LEU A 134 -4.70 2.41 -5.76
C LEU A 134 -5.15 3.69 -6.48
N ASP A 135 -6.44 4.04 -6.43
CA ASP A 135 -6.97 5.27 -7.02
C ASP A 135 -6.29 6.50 -6.39
N VAL A 136 -6.09 6.51 -5.07
CA VAL A 136 -5.38 7.60 -4.36
C VAL A 136 -3.92 7.67 -4.80
N GLU A 137 -3.24 6.54 -4.89
CA GLU A 137 -1.84 6.51 -5.34
C GLU A 137 -1.68 7.02 -6.78
N SER A 138 -2.61 6.65 -7.66
CA SER A 138 -2.65 7.19 -9.03
C SER A 138 -2.83 8.71 -9.02
N MET A 139 -3.79 9.23 -8.25
CA MET A 139 -4.02 10.68 -8.14
C MET A 139 -2.83 11.43 -7.51
N ARG A 140 -2.08 10.78 -6.62
CA ARG A 140 -0.84 11.31 -6.03
C ARG A 140 0.25 11.47 -7.07
N SER A 141 0.41 10.48 -7.95
CA SER A 141 1.43 10.49 -8.98
C SER A 141 1.26 11.58 -10.04
N ASP A 142 0.08 12.19 -10.12
CA ASP A 142 -0.19 13.32 -11.04
C ASP A 142 0.52 14.62 -10.60
N VAL A 143 0.93 14.74 -9.33
CA VAL A 143 1.65 15.91 -8.81
C VAL A 143 3.16 15.66 -8.81
N ASP A 144 3.81 16.01 -9.92
CA ASP A 144 5.28 15.94 -10.04
C ASP A 144 5.94 17.18 -9.41
N ILE A 145 6.33 17.09 -8.15
CA ILE A 145 6.93 18.22 -7.42
C ILE A 145 8.26 18.64 -8.02
N GLY A 146 9.04 17.69 -8.56
CA GLY A 146 10.28 17.99 -9.27
C GLY A 146 10.02 18.95 -10.44
N LYS A 147 9.13 18.58 -11.36
CA LYS A 147 8.78 19.43 -12.51
C LYS A 147 8.17 20.77 -12.08
N ASN A 148 7.28 20.77 -11.08
CA ASN A 148 6.66 22.01 -10.60
C ASN A 148 7.68 23.00 -10.00
N LEU A 149 8.85 22.52 -9.58
CA LEU A 149 9.92 23.34 -8.99
C LEU A 149 11.11 23.58 -9.93
N ASP A 150 10.98 23.35 -11.24
CA ASP A 150 12.08 23.53 -12.20
C ASP A 150 12.71 24.95 -12.17
N SER A 151 11.92 25.99 -11.85
CA SER A 151 12.45 27.34 -11.61
C SER A 151 13.43 27.37 -10.43
N LEU A 152 13.07 26.74 -9.31
CA LEU A 152 13.95 26.63 -8.15
C LEU A 152 15.24 25.90 -8.51
N LYS A 153 15.15 24.80 -9.27
CA LYS A 153 16.33 24.04 -9.73
C LYS A 153 17.30 24.94 -10.49
N THR A 154 16.78 25.74 -11.42
CA THR A 154 17.57 26.66 -12.24
C THR A 154 18.21 27.76 -11.39
N GLU A 155 17.45 28.33 -10.45
CA GLU A 155 17.94 29.38 -9.54
C GLU A 155 19.01 28.88 -8.57
N LEU A 156 18.85 27.66 -8.05
CA LEU A 156 19.86 27.02 -7.19
C LEU A 156 21.17 26.79 -7.94
N ALA A 157 21.11 26.30 -9.18
CA ALA A 157 22.29 26.14 -10.03
C ALA A 157 23.01 27.47 -10.27
N ALA A 158 22.25 28.56 -10.52
CA ALA A 158 22.82 29.88 -10.74
C ALA A 158 23.44 30.51 -9.48
N LYS A 159 22.86 30.27 -8.29
CA LYS A 159 23.30 30.90 -7.03
C LYS A 159 24.47 30.18 -6.37
N TYR A 160 24.53 28.86 -6.44
CA TYR A 160 25.53 28.07 -5.73
C TYR A 160 26.68 27.61 -6.62
N GLY A 161 26.56 27.69 -7.96
CA GLY A 161 27.62 27.44 -8.94
C GLY A 161 28.10 25.99 -9.04
N ASP A 162 27.96 25.21 -7.98
CA ASP A 162 28.19 23.78 -7.92
C ASP A 162 26.88 23.01 -8.20
N VAL A 163 26.92 22.17 -9.25
CA VAL A 163 25.77 21.40 -9.72
C VAL A 163 25.33 20.38 -8.68
N GLU A 164 26.28 19.79 -7.96
CA GLU A 164 25.99 18.75 -6.95
C GLU A 164 25.29 19.34 -5.73
N THR A 165 25.80 20.45 -5.18
CA THR A 165 25.18 21.19 -4.09
C THR A 165 23.78 21.67 -4.49
N GLY A 166 23.63 22.33 -5.65
CA GLY A 166 22.33 22.81 -6.11
C GLY A 166 21.31 21.69 -6.27
N GLN A 167 21.74 20.55 -6.82
CA GLN A 167 20.89 19.36 -6.99
C GLN A 167 20.52 18.72 -5.64
N SER A 168 21.46 18.66 -4.68
CA SER A 168 21.20 18.16 -3.32
C SER A 168 20.15 19.00 -2.59
N ILE A 169 20.29 20.33 -2.63
CA ILE A 169 19.32 21.26 -2.06
C ILE A 169 17.94 21.08 -2.72
N PHE A 170 17.92 21.00 -4.05
CA PHE A 170 16.69 20.79 -4.80
C PHE A 170 15.99 19.49 -4.40
N SER A 171 16.71 18.36 -4.38
CA SER A 171 16.20 17.06 -3.96
C SER A 171 15.69 17.08 -2.52
N PHE A 172 16.38 17.78 -1.61
CA PHE A 172 15.91 17.97 -0.24
C PHE A 172 14.55 18.70 -0.19
N VAL A 173 14.40 19.81 -0.91
CA VAL A 173 13.14 20.56 -0.95
C VAL A 173 11.99 19.71 -1.51
N VAL A 174 12.22 19.02 -2.62
CA VAL A 174 11.24 18.11 -3.24
C VAL A 174 10.78 17.06 -2.23
N ASN A 175 11.72 16.36 -1.58
CA ASN A 175 11.40 15.31 -0.60
C ASN A 175 10.58 15.81 0.60
N VAL A 176 10.89 17.00 1.12
CA VAL A 176 10.14 17.60 2.24
C VAL A 176 8.70 17.92 1.82
N ILE A 177 8.51 18.48 0.62
CA ILE A 177 7.18 18.83 0.11
C ILE A 177 6.37 17.57 -0.19
N GLU A 178 6.95 16.57 -0.85
CA GLU A 178 6.29 15.28 -1.12
C GLU A 178 5.88 14.58 0.19
N SER A 179 6.74 14.62 1.21
CA SER A 179 6.43 14.07 2.53
C SER A 179 5.29 14.82 3.23
N ALA A 180 5.19 16.14 3.03
CA ALA A 180 4.08 16.95 3.53
C ALA A 180 2.78 16.63 2.79
N ILE A 181 2.83 16.54 1.46
CA ILE A 181 1.68 16.16 0.61
C ILE A 181 1.13 14.79 1.03
N LYS A 182 2.01 13.80 1.23
CA LYS A 182 1.62 12.47 1.68
C LYS A 182 0.89 12.51 3.02
N ALA A 183 1.46 13.20 4.01
CA ALA A 183 0.83 13.37 5.32
C ALA A 183 -0.52 14.09 5.23
N TRP A 184 -0.63 15.12 4.38
CA TRP A 184 -1.87 15.85 4.14
C TRP A 184 -2.95 14.97 3.52
N HIS A 185 -2.60 14.16 2.52
CA HIS A 185 -3.53 13.23 1.90
C HIS A 185 -4.03 12.16 2.87
N ASP A 186 -3.15 11.66 3.75
CA ASP A 186 -3.48 10.59 4.71
C ASP A 186 -4.37 11.09 5.85
N THR A 187 -4.12 12.31 6.33
CA THR A 187 -4.71 12.79 7.60
C THR A 187 -5.58 14.04 7.46
N GLY A 188 -5.53 14.73 6.30
CA GLY A 188 -6.11 16.07 6.11
C GLY A 188 -5.44 17.13 6.97
N LYS A 189 -4.21 16.87 7.44
CA LYS A 189 -3.40 17.72 8.31
C LYS A 189 -1.92 17.53 7.97
N VAL A 190 -1.12 18.56 8.22
CA VAL A 190 0.34 18.48 8.26
C VAL A 190 0.76 19.33 9.46
N ASP A 191 1.51 18.74 10.38
CA ASP A 191 1.99 19.49 11.54
C ASP A 191 3.04 20.52 11.11
N PRO A 192 2.97 21.76 11.63
CA PRO A 192 4.00 22.75 11.36
C PRO A 192 5.38 22.25 11.79
N ARG A 193 6.37 22.39 10.91
CA ARG A 193 7.73 21.87 11.15
C ARG A 193 8.77 22.59 10.32
N VAL A 194 9.96 22.70 10.89
CA VAL A 194 11.15 23.25 10.24
C VAL A 194 12.13 22.10 9.97
N ASN A 195 12.55 21.96 8.71
CA ASN A 195 13.48 20.92 8.26
C ASN A 195 14.79 21.60 7.84
N PHE A 196 15.91 21.01 8.23
CA PHE A 196 17.25 21.51 7.90
C PHE A 196 17.97 20.51 7.01
N LEU A 197 18.55 20.99 5.91
CA LEU A 197 19.56 20.23 5.19
C LEU A 197 20.90 20.42 5.89
N LEU A 198 21.38 19.37 6.54
CA LEU A 198 22.65 19.39 7.26
C LEU A 198 23.78 19.03 6.28
N ASP A 199 24.77 19.90 6.17
CA ASP A 199 26.05 19.63 5.51
C ASP A 199 27.01 19.11 6.58
N ASP A 200 27.46 17.86 6.42
CA ASP A 200 28.35 17.18 7.36
C ASP A 200 29.78 17.76 7.37
N GLN A 201 30.14 18.54 6.34
CA GLN A 201 31.44 19.19 6.18
C GLN A 201 31.43 20.67 6.57
N LYS A 202 30.27 21.34 6.54
CA LYS A 202 30.10 22.75 6.93
C LYS A 202 29.22 22.87 8.18
N THR A 203 29.87 22.76 9.34
CA THR A 203 29.24 22.63 10.67
C THR A 203 28.46 23.86 11.18
N ASP A 204 28.38 24.96 10.43
CA ASP A 204 27.63 26.16 10.85
C ASP A 204 26.25 26.19 10.18
N THR A 205 25.34 25.41 10.76
CA THR A 205 23.93 25.34 10.36
C THR A 205 23.19 26.67 10.49
N GLN A 206 23.72 27.64 11.25
CA GLN A 206 23.14 28.98 11.38
C GLN A 206 23.53 29.92 10.25
N LYS A 207 24.57 29.58 9.47
CA LYS A 207 25.10 30.45 8.42
C LYS A 207 24.94 29.90 7.01
N TYR A 208 24.75 28.58 6.83
CA TYR A 208 24.80 27.95 5.51
C TYR A 208 23.70 26.93 5.19
N ALA A 209 22.93 26.43 6.16
CA ALA A 209 21.98 25.34 5.90
C ALA A 209 20.68 25.85 5.24
N PRO A 210 20.25 25.28 4.11
CA PRO A 210 18.91 25.52 3.60
C PRO A 210 17.84 24.98 4.55
N VAL A 211 16.76 25.74 4.68
CA VAL A 211 15.65 25.47 5.59
C VAL A 211 14.36 25.34 4.80
N VAL A 212 13.58 24.31 5.09
CA VAL A 212 12.20 24.18 4.62
C VAL A 212 11.26 24.22 5.81
N ASN A 213 10.50 25.30 5.92
CA ASN A 213 9.48 25.50 6.94
C ASN A 213 8.08 25.22 6.35
N ILE A 214 7.31 24.40 7.04
CA ILE A 214 5.89 24.18 6.78
C ILE A 214 5.15 24.87 7.92
N ASP A 215 4.58 26.03 7.66
CA ASP A 215 4.21 26.96 8.74
C ASP A 215 2.74 26.82 9.15
N LYS A 216 1.82 26.78 8.17
CA LYS A 216 0.37 26.80 8.45
C LYS A 216 -0.44 25.93 7.49
N VAL A 217 -1.25 25.08 8.11
CA VAL A 217 -2.44 24.44 7.54
C VAL A 217 -3.51 25.50 7.35
N TRP A 218 -3.93 25.76 6.11
CA TRP A 218 -5.09 26.59 5.82
C TRP A 218 -6.34 25.72 5.65
N LYS A 219 -7.38 26.06 6.41
CA LYS A 219 -8.73 25.50 6.28
C LYS A 219 -9.67 26.67 6.06
N GLY A 220 -10.51 26.62 5.04
CA GLY A 220 -11.20 27.77 4.43
C GLY A 220 -12.18 28.62 5.27
N GLN A 221 -12.05 28.66 6.59
CA GLN A 221 -12.81 29.54 7.49
C GLN A 221 -11.86 30.34 8.39
N GLY A 222 -11.46 31.54 7.94
CA GLY A 222 -10.65 32.49 8.72
C GLY A 222 -10.69 33.91 8.14
N SER A 223 -10.52 34.92 8.99
CA SER A 223 -10.54 36.35 8.60
C SER A 223 -9.27 36.77 7.84
N ARG A 224 -9.46 37.77 6.97
CA ARG A 224 -8.73 38.03 5.71
C ARG A 224 -7.29 38.52 5.86
N LYS A 225 -6.37 37.90 5.10
CA LYS A 225 -5.23 38.53 4.37
C LYS A 225 -4.70 37.66 3.21
N TRP A 226 -5.01 36.36 3.20
CA TRP A 226 -4.48 35.39 2.23
C TRP A 226 -5.63 34.58 1.62
N LYS A 227 -6.12 34.98 0.45
CA LYS A 227 -7.04 34.18 -0.38
C LYS A 227 -6.32 33.92 -1.70
N LEU A 228 -5.67 32.78 -1.83
CA LEU A 228 -5.21 32.33 -3.15
C LEU A 228 -6.37 31.70 -3.93
N ASP A 229 -7.34 31.08 -3.24
CA ASP A 229 -8.71 30.80 -3.68
C ASP A 229 -9.50 30.32 -2.43
N GLN A 230 -10.58 29.53 -2.59
CA GLN A 230 -11.32 28.90 -1.48
C GLN A 230 -10.81 27.49 -1.10
N SER A 231 -9.64 27.07 -1.60
CA SER A 231 -9.13 25.69 -1.49
C SER A 231 -8.29 25.50 -0.24
N ASP A 232 -8.63 24.47 0.56
CA ASP A 232 -7.84 24.03 1.72
C ASP A 232 -6.39 23.70 1.29
N GLY A 233 -5.38 23.89 2.14
CA GLY A 233 -4.00 23.58 1.73
C GLY A 233 -2.96 23.91 2.78
N PHE A 234 -1.69 23.94 2.41
CA PHE A 234 -0.63 24.35 3.33
C PHE A 234 0.47 25.15 2.63
N PHE A 235 1.15 25.98 3.40
CA PHE A 235 2.26 26.79 2.93
C PHE A 235 3.60 26.09 3.15
N VAL A 236 4.50 26.25 2.19
CA VAL A 236 5.89 25.82 2.27
C VAL A 236 6.78 27.03 2.01
N GLN A 237 7.69 27.32 2.93
CA GLN A 237 8.75 28.30 2.77
C GLN A 237 10.08 27.58 2.65
N PHE A 238 10.81 27.87 1.58
CA PHE A 238 12.22 27.58 1.46
C PHE A 238 13.03 28.84 1.72
N GLU A 239 14.06 28.72 2.55
CA GLU A 239 14.98 29.82 2.79
C GLU A 239 16.42 29.31 2.88
N SER A 240 17.31 30.07 2.27
CA SER A 240 18.75 29.91 2.34
C SER A 240 19.38 31.31 2.34
N PRO A 241 20.68 31.47 2.66
CA PRO A 241 21.32 32.78 2.65
C PRO A 241 21.19 33.56 1.33
N ALA A 242 21.08 32.86 0.20
CA ALA A 242 21.05 33.47 -1.13
C ALA A 242 19.66 33.48 -1.80
N LEU A 243 18.70 32.71 -1.29
CA LEU A 243 17.42 32.50 -1.95
C LEU A 243 16.31 32.26 -0.94
N ARG A 244 15.16 32.88 -1.21
CA ARG A 244 13.92 32.68 -0.47
C ARG A 244 12.78 32.41 -1.45
N LYS A 245 11.95 31.41 -1.15
CA LYS A 245 10.77 31.03 -1.94
C LYS A 245 9.63 30.62 -1.04
N ILE A 246 8.41 30.89 -1.47
CA ILE A 246 7.19 30.49 -0.78
C ILE A 246 6.25 29.86 -1.79
N TRP A 247 5.66 28.72 -1.44
CA TRP A 247 4.63 28.05 -2.21
C TRP A 247 3.39 27.82 -1.37
N PHE A 248 2.23 27.85 -2.00
CA PHE A 248 1.00 27.27 -1.48
C PHE A 248 0.75 25.95 -2.18
N VAL A 249 0.51 24.89 -1.42
CA VAL A 249 0.08 23.60 -1.95
C VAL A 249 -1.44 23.50 -1.72
N PRO A 250 -2.26 23.85 -2.71
CA PRO A 250 -3.71 23.79 -2.58
C PRO A 250 -4.16 22.33 -2.58
N SER A 251 -5.35 22.10 -2.04
CA SER A 251 -5.99 20.80 -2.02
C SER A 251 -7.50 20.92 -2.22
N THR A 252 -8.06 19.92 -2.89
CA THR A 252 -9.50 19.83 -3.15
C THR A 252 -10.07 18.55 -2.54
N LYS A 253 -11.37 18.57 -2.21
CA LYS A 253 -12.08 17.35 -1.82
C LYS A 253 -12.70 16.70 -3.05
N GLU A 254 -12.15 15.55 -3.44
CA GLU A 254 -12.69 14.73 -4.53
C GLU A 254 -13.07 13.36 -4.01
N LYS A 255 -14.29 12.91 -4.31
CA LYS A 255 -14.81 11.59 -3.89
C LYS A 255 -14.62 11.32 -2.38
N GLY A 256 -14.71 12.37 -1.55
CA GLY A 256 -14.53 12.30 -0.09
C GLY A 256 -13.09 12.22 0.40
N ARG A 257 -12.10 12.47 -0.48
CA ARG A 257 -10.66 12.48 -0.15
C ARG A 257 -10.07 13.86 -0.38
N THR A 258 -9.09 14.23 0.43
CA THR A 258 -8.32 15.46 0.25
C THR A 258 -7.14 15.19 -0.68
N LEU A 259 -7.07 15.92 -1.80
CA LEU A 259 -6.04 15.78 -2.81
C LEU A 259 -5.32 17.10 -3.02
N CYS A 260 -4.04 17.17 -2.65
CA CYS A 260 -3.13 18.25 -3.05
C CYS A 260 -2.99 18.37 -4.57
N ARG A 261 -2.75 19.59 -5.05
CA ARG A 261 -2.38 19.89 -6.44
C ARG A 261 -0.95 20.40 -6.53
N SER A 262 -0.53 20.74 -7.74
CA SER A 262 0.73 21.41 -8.02
C SER A 262 0.93 22.62 -7.09
N PRO A 263 2.12 22.77 -6.48
CA PRO A 263 2.47 23.95 -5.71
C PRO A 263 2.37 25.22 -6.55
N GLU A 264 1.72 26.23 -6.01
CA GLU A 264 1.61 27.56 -6.60
C GLU A 264 2.68 28.47 -5.97
N THR A 265 3.51 29.10 -6.81
CA THR A 265 4.55 30.02 -6.33
C THR A 265 3.92 31.33 -5.88
N LEU A 266 4.30 31.80 -4.69
CA LEU A 266 3.81 33.07 -4.12
C LEU A 266 4.86 34.17 -4.23
N ASP A 267 4.40 35.39 -4.51
CA ASP A 267 5.25 36.58 -4.52
C ASP A 267 5.56 37.05 -3.09
N ILE A 268 6.84 36.97 -2.72
CA ILE A 268 7.31 37.34 -1.37
C ILE A 268 7.15 38.84 -1.10
N GLY A 269 7.32 39.70 -2.11
CA GLY A 269 7.26 41.16 -1.96
C GLY A 269 5.85 41.68 -1.77
N ILE A 270 4.86 41.00 -2.36
CA ILE A 270 3.44 41.31 -2.10
C ILE A 270 3.00 40.78 -0.74
N HIS A 271 3.61 39.67 -0.31
CA HIS A 271 3.02 38.86 0.72
C HIS A 271 3.74 38.89 2.07
N GLU A 272 5.05 39.16 2.23
CA GLU A 272 5.78 39.20 3.53
C GLU A 272 5.23 38.24 4.62
N VAL A 273 4.83 37.02 4.21
CA VAL A 273 3.80 36.23 4.91
C VAL A 273 4.32 35.66 6.22
N LEU A 274 5.60 35.33 6.18
CA LEU A 274 6.30 34.56 7.18
C LEU A 274 7.57 35.32 7.55
N PRO A 275 8.01 35.27 8.81
CA PRO A 275 9.27 35.88 9.19
C PRO A 275 10.42 35.24 8.40
N ARG A 276 11.45 36.05 8.11
CA ARG A 276 12.72 35.50 7.63
C ARG A 276 13.32 34.65 8.73
N ILE A 277 13.86 33.50 8.34
CA ILE A 277 14.58 32.60 9.22
C ILE A 277 16.05 33.06 9.32
N PHE A 278 16.62 33.54 8.21
CA PHE A 278 17.97 34.09 8.16
C PHE A 278 17.94 35.63 8.19
N LYS A 279 18.88 36.22 8.92
CA LYS A 279 19.09 37.67 8.90
C LYS A 279 19.62 38.09 7.52
N GLU A 280 19.15 39.21 6.99
CA GLU A 280 19.79 39.83 5.83
C GLU A 280 21.23 40.19 6.18
N ALA A 281 22.17 39.82 5.30
CA ALA A 281 23.48 40.46 5.34
C ALA A 281 23.26 41.94 5.07
N ALA A 282 23.68 42.80 6.00
CA ALA A 282 23.63 44.24 5.79
C ALA A 282 24.39 44.55 4.49
N ALA A 283 23.75 45.28 3.57
CA ALA A 283 24.44 45.81 2.40
C ALA A 283 25.59 46.69 2.91
N ALA A 284 26.83 46.25 2.65
CA ALA A 284 28.03 47.03 2.88
C ALA A 284 28.27 47.97 1.70
#